data_AF-A0A7V0TT38-F1
#
_entry.id   AF-A0A7V0TT38-F1
#
_cell.length_a   1.000
_cell.length_b   1.000
_cell.length_c   1.000
_cell.angle_alpha   90.00
_cell.angle_beta   90.00
_cell.angle_gamma   90.00
#
_symmetry.space_group_name_H-M   'P 1'
#
loop_
_entity.id
_entity.type
_entity.pdbx_description
1 polymer ?
#
loop_
_entity_poly.entity_id
_entity_poly.type
_entity_poly.pdbx_seq_one_letter_code
_entity_poly.pdbx_strand_id
1 'polypeptide(L)'
;MTQESKIKEQHLEKLTIKKLQEIAAELPHERAIHDMKKEELIAFIKQAKGIKDEAPAHKHKHKGKIKMAKPELKAKIRELKKLRLQALASDETKKAITLRLHIARLKKLSRRDAVTT
;
A
#
# COMPACT_ATOMS: atom_id res chain seq x y z
N MET A 1 -17.91 -3.49 16.95
CA MET A 1 -17.48 -2.15 17.38
C MET A 1 -15.96 -2.09 17.48
N THR A 2 -15.23 -1.99 16.35
CA THR A 2 -13.75 -2.17 16.37
C THR A 2 -13.09 -1.55 15.13
N GLN A 3 -13.30 -0.25 14.91
CA GLN A 3 -12.53 0.51 13.90
C GLN A 3 -11.80 1.74 14.48
N GLU A 4 -12.21 2.25 15.64
CA GLU A 4 -11.59 3.43 16.26
C GLU A 4 -10.21 3.16 16.89
N SER A 5 -9.93 1.91 17.29
CA SER A 5 -8.65 1.54 17.91
C SER A 5 -7.50 1.46 16.89
N LYS A 6 -7.76 0.93 15.68
CA LYS A 6 -6.72 0.73 14.65
C LYS A 6 -6.21 2.04 14.03
N ILE A 7 -7.05 3.07 14.01
CA ILE A 7 -6.68 4.41 13.51
C ILE A 7 -5.76 5.13 14.52
N LYS A 8 -5.96 4.90 15.83
CA LYS A 8 -5.14 5.50 16.90
C LYS A 8 -3.69 4.99 16.84
N GLU A 9 -3.47 3.71 16.57
CA GLU A 9 -2.12 3.14 16.43
C GLU A 9 -1.32 3.73 15.27
N GLN A 10 -1.92 3.82 14.08
CA GLN A 10 -1.27 4.42 12.90
C GLN A 10 -1.02 5.92 13.06
N HIS A 11 -1.81 6.60 13.90
CA HIS A 11 -1.64 8.03 14.13
C HIS A 11 -0.39 8.33 14.97
N LEU A 12 -0.09 7.51 16.00
CA LEU A 12 1.06 7.72 16.88
C LEU A 12 2.40 7.67 16.13
N GLU A 13 2.57 6.76 15.16
CA GLU A 13 3.80 6.64 14.36
C GLU A 13 4.07 7.87 13.48
N LYS A 14 2.99 8.59 13.11
CA LYS A 14 3.04 9.81 12.30
C LYS A 14 3.22 11.08 13.13
N LEU A 15 3.12 11.01 14.46
CA LEU A 15 3.31 12.16 15.34
C LEU A 15 4.80 12.54 15.48
N THR A 16 5.03 13.81 15.74
CA THR A 16 6.35 14.38 16.07
C THR A 16 6.70 14.08 17.53
N ILE A 17 7.99 14.00 17.84
CA ILE A 17 8.51 13.70 19.18
C ILE A 17 7.86 14.57 20.27
N LYS A 18 7.75 15.89 20.07
CA LYS A 18 7.11 16.80 21.04
C LYS A 18 5.67 16.40 21.39
N LYS A 19 4.86 16.05 20.39
CA LYS A 19 3.47 15.62 20.59
C LYS A 19 3.40 14.26 21.29
N LEU A 20 4.38 13.38 21.05
CA LEU A 20 4.48 12.12 21.78
C LEU A 20 4.86 12.36 23.25
N GLN A 21 5.75 13.31 23.54
CA GLN A 21 6.13 13.69 24.90
C GLN A 21 4.96 14.31 25.68
N GLU A 22 4.14 15.16 25.05
CA GLU A 22 2.93 15.72 25.67
C GLU A 22 1.93 14.62 26.07
N ILE A 23 1.63 13.70 25.14
CA ILE A 23 0.74 12.56 25.41
C ILE A 23 1.33 11.63 26.48
N ALA A 24 2.65 11.48 26.48
CA ALA A 24 3.42 10.77 27.49
C ALA A 24 3.79 11.68 28.68
N ALA A 25 3.12 12.81 28.93
CA ALA A 25 3.24 13.55 30.20
C ALA A 25 1.91 13.52 30.96
N GLU A 26 0.80 13.36 30.24
CA GLU A 26 -0.56 13.24 30.79
C GLU A 26 -0.81 11.91 31.54
N LEU A 27 -0.09 10.84 31.19
CA LEU A 27 -0.14 9.58 31.93
C LEU A 27 0.69 9.69 33.24
N PRO A 28 0.51 8.79 34.22
CA PRO A 28 1.43 8.71 35.36
C PRO A 28 2.71 7.98 34.94
N HIS A 29 3.87 8.65 35.06
CA HIS A 29 5.18 8.11 34.65
C HIS A 29 6.20 8.24 35.79
N GLU A 30 6.99 7.19 36.00
CA GLU A 30 8.16 7.23 36.89
C GLU A 30 9.47 7.53 36.13
N ARG A 31 9.44 7.56 34.79
CA ARG A 31 10.64 7.68 33.92
C ARG A 31 10.71 9.04 33.23
N ALA A 32 11.95 9.49 32.94
CA ALA A 32 12.23 10.72 32.22
C ALA A 32 11.82 10.64 30.74
N ILE A 33 10.61 11.12 30.42
CA ILE A 33 10.00 11.12 29.07
C ILE A 33 10.84 11.91 28.05
N HIS A 34 11.59 12.92 28.51
CA HIS A 34 12.37 13.81 27.66
C HIS A 34 13.59 13.15 27.00
N ASP A 35 14.15 12.11 27.61
CA ASP A 35 15.36 11.42 27.12
C ASP A 35 15.05 10.26 26.17
N MET A 36 13.77 9.88 26.03
CA MET A 36 13.34 8.72 25.25
C MET A 36 13.35 8.98 23.74
N LYS A 37 13.81 8.00 22.97
CA LYS A 37 13.75 8.06 21.50
C LYS A 37 12.31 7.93 21.01
N LYS A 38 12.03 8.38 19.78
CA LYS A 38 10.68 8.36 19.17
C LYS A 38 10.01 6.97 19.27
N GLU A 39 10.76 5.91 18.99
CA GLU A 39 10.25 4.54 19.02
C GLU A 39 9.89 4.08 20.44
N GLU A 40 10.70 4.47 21.42
CA GLU A 40 10.50 4.17 22.84
C GLU A 40 9.29 4.92 23.40
N LEU A 41 9.08 6.18 23.00
CA LEU A 41 7.88 6.95 23.34
C LEU A 41 6.61 6.32 22.78
N ILE A 42 6.64 5.84 21.54
CA ILE A 42 5.50 5.15 20.93
C ILE A 42 5.21 3.86 21.68
N ALA A 43 6.24 3.06 22.00
CA ALA A 43 6.08 1.83 22.78
C ALA A 43 5.52 2.10 24.18
N PHE A 44 6.01 3.14 24.85
CA PHE A 44 5.51 3.56 26.16
C PHE A 44 4.04 3.96 26.11
N ILE A 45 3.64 4.80 25.14
CA ILE A 45 2.24 5.21 24.97
C ILE A 45 1.35 4.03 24.61
N LYS A 46 1.83 3.08 23.79
CA LYS A 46 1.11 1.84 23.45
C LYS A 46 0.92 0.94 24.69
N GLN A 47 1.97 0.80 25.51
CA GLN A 47 1.95 0.03 26.75
C GLN A 47 1.02 0.64 27.80
N ALA A 48 1.12 1.96 28.03
CA ALA A 48 0.27 2.69 28.98
C ALA A 48 -1.20 2.73 28.54
N LYS A 49 -1.49 2.71 27.24
CA LYS A 49 -2.84 2.62 26.68
C LYS A 49 -3.35 1.18 26.53
N GLY A 50 -2.57 0.16 26.92
CA GLY A 50 -2.99 -1.25 26.91
C GLY A 50 -3.22 -1.85 25.53
N ILE A 51 -2.64 -1.26 24.48
CA ILE A 51 -2.83 -1.73 23.11
C ILE A 51 -1.73 -2.74 22.79
N LYS A 52 -2.10 -4.01 22.82
CA LYS A 52 -1.26 -5.18 22.54
C LYS A 52 -0.74 -5.13 21.10
N ASP A 53 0.58 -5.23 20.96
CA ASP A 53 1.30 -5.18 19.67
C ASP A 53 0.77 -6.21 18.66
N GLU A 54 -0.03 -5.74 17.70
CA GLU A 54 -0.13 -6.39 16.38
C GLU A 54 0.68 -5.56 15.38
N ALA A 55 1.77 -6.16 14.90
CA ALA A 55 2.70 -5.56 13.96
C ALA A 55 1.99 -4.86 12.77
N PRO A 56 2.49 -3.70 12.29
CA PRO A 56 1.81 -2.94 11.25
C PRO A 56 1.75 -3.73 9.93
N ALA A 57 0.54 -4.17 9.56
CA ALA A 57 0.23 -4.97 8.37
C ALA A 57 0.43 -4.25 7.02
N HIS A 58 0.93 -3.02 6.99
CA HIS A 58 0.94 -2.19 5.79
C HIS A 58 2.30 -1.56 5.48
N LYS A 59 3.35 -2.39 5.38
CA LYS A 59 4.43 -2.05 4.44
C LYS A 59 3.86 -2.28 3.05
N HIS A 60 3.49 -1.21 2.34
CA HIS A 60 3.17 -1.29 0.91
C HIS A 60 4.39 -1.83 0.17
N LYS A 61 4.48 -3.15 0.04
CA LYS A 61 5.52 -3.81 -0.74
C LYS A 61 5.42 -3.23 -2.15
N HIS A 62 6.52 -2.68 -2.63
CA HIS A 62 6.65 -2.25 -4.01
C HIS A 62 6.20 -3.43 -4.87
N LYS A 63 5.06 -3.30 -5.58
CA LYS A 63 4.55 -4.38 -6.42
C LYS A 63 5.65 -4.67 -7.44
N GLY A 64 6.34 -5.80 -7.25
CA GLY A 64 7.50 -6.16 -8.06
C GLY A 64 7.16 -6.12 -9.54
N LYS A 65 8.16 -5.85 -10.38
CA LYS A 65 7.99 -5.94 -11.84
C LYS A 65 7.45 -7.34 -12.14
N ILE A 66 6.25 -7.42 -12.69
CA ILE A 66 5.66 -8.70 -13.09
C ILE A 66 6.54 -9.24 -14.23
N LYS A 67 7.42 -10.20 -13.91
CA LYS A 67 8.20 -10.94 -14.89
C LYS A 67 7.27 -11.95 -15.57
N MET A 68 6.46 -11.49 -16.51
CA MET A 68 5.73 -12.38 -17.42
C MET A 68 6.66 -12.76 -18.57
N ALA A 69 6.58 -14.00 -19.04
CA ALA A 69 7.29 -14.39 -20.25
C ALA A 69 6.67 -13.72 -21.49
N LYS A 70 7.48 -13.43 -22.51
CA LYS A 70 7.03 -12.84 -23.80
C LYS A 70 5.83 -13.56 -24.44
N PRO A 71 5.75 -14.91 -24.49
CA PRO A 71 4.56 -15.59 -25.02
C PRO A 71 3.30 -15.30 -24.20
N GLU A 72 3.40 -15.25 -22.88
CA GLU A 72 2.28 -14.96 -21.98
C GLU A 72 1.76 -13.54 -22.17
N LEU A 73 2.66 -12.56 -22.35
CA LEU A 73 2.27 -11.19 -22.69
C LEU A 73 1.47 -11.12 -23.99
N LYS A 74 1.90 -11.85 -25.03
CA LYS A 74 1.20 -11.91 -26.32
C LYS A 74 -0.15 -12.62 -26.20
N ALA A 75 -0.25 -13.70 -25.44
CA ALA A 75 -1.50 -14.40 -25.17
C ALA A 75 -2.51 -13.46 -24.48
N LYS A 76 -2.09 -12.78 -23.41
CA LYS A 76 -2.93 -11.83 -22.68
C LYS A 76 -3.38 -10.64 -23.54
N ILE A 77 -2.52 -10.16 -24.45
CA ILE A 77 -2.90 -9.13 -25.43
C ILE A 77 -4.03 -9.63 -26.35
N ARG A 78 -3.99 -10.89 -26.80
CA ARG A 78 -5.06 -11.46 -27.65
C ARG A 78 -6.38 -11.55 -26.91
N GLU A 79 -6.37 -12.00 -25.65
CA GLU A 79 -7.56 -12.08 -24.80
C GLU A 79 -8.17 -10.69 -24.57
N LEU A 80 -7.35 -9.71 -24.18
CA LEU A 80 -7.83 -8.34 -23.92
C LEU A 80 -8.41 -7.67 -25.18
N LYS A 81 -7.91 -8.02 -26.37
CA LYS A 81 -8.51 -7.56 -27.63
C LYS A 81 -9.92 -8.12 -27.83
N LYS A 82 -10.13 -9.41 -27.55
CA LYS A 82 -11.47 -10.03 -27.62
C LYS A 82 -12.43 -9.36 -26.64
N LEU A 83 -12.00 -9.18 -25.40
CA LEU A 83 -12.79 -8.48 -24.37
C LEU A 83 -13.10 -7.04 -24.76
N ARG A 84 -12.16 -6.34 -25.42
CA ARG A 84 -12.41 -4.98 -25.91
C ARG A 84 -13.48 -4.96 -27.00
N LEU A 85 -13.46 -5.91 -27.94
CA LEU A 85 -14.49 -6.01 -28.98
C LEU A 85 -15.86 -6.27 -28.37
N GLN A 86 -15.95 -7.18 -27.39
CA GLN A 86 -17.19 -7.43 -26.65
C GLN A 86 -17.69 -6.18 -25.90
N ALA A 87 -16.78 -5.46 -25.23
CA ALA A 87 -17.13 -4.22 -24.53
C ALA A 87 -17.60 -3.11 -25.49
N LEU A 88 -17.03 -3.04 -26.70
CA LEU A 88 -17.52 -2.12 -27.75
C LEU A 88 -18.90 -2.54 -28.28
N ALA A 89 -19.14 -3.84 -28.45
CA ALA A 89 -20.44 -4.35 -28.86
C ALA A 89 -21.53 -4.15 -27.79
N SER A 90 -21.13 -4.05 -26.52
CA SER A 90 -22.04 -3.84 -25.37
C SER A 90 -22.15 -2.37 -24.95
N ASP A 91 -21.64 -1.42 -25.76
CA ASP A 91 -21.55 0.02 -25.46
C ASP A 91 -20.91 0.40 -24.11
N GLU A 92 -20.10 -0.50 -23.54
CA GLU A 92 -19.35 -0.27 -22.31
C GLU A 92 -18.09 0.57 -22.58
N THR A 93 -18.27 1.84 -22.94
CA THR A 93 -17.21 2.77 -23.38
C THR A 93 -16.05 2.88 -22.37
N LYS A 94 -16.35 3.03 -21.07
CA LYS A 94 -15.35 3.12 -20.00
C LYS A 94 -14.48 1.86 -19.93
N LYS A 95 -15.09 0.68 -20.04
CA LYS A 95 -14.39 -0.62 -20.04
C LYS A 95 -13.54 -0.78 -21.29
N ALA A 96 -14.06 -0.41 -22.46
CA ALA A 96 -13.30 -0.42 -23.70
C ALA A 96 -12.06 0.49 -23.66
N ILE A 97 -12.16 1.66 -23.02
CA ILE A 97 -11.02 2.58 -22.80
C ILE A 97 -9.97 1.94 -21.86
N THR A 98 -10.39 1.40 -20.72
CA THR A 98 -9.48 0.73 -19.78
C THR A 98 -8.76 -0.45 -20.44
N LEU A 99 -9.48 -1.28 -21.21
CA LEU A 99 -8.90 -2.39 -21.96
C LEU A 99 -7.90 -1.91 -23.02
N ARG A 100 -8.20 -0.80 -23.74
CA ARG A 100 -7.26 -0.18 -24.69
C ARG A 100 -5.94 0.23 -24.01
N LEU A 101 -6.02 0.85 -22.83
CA LEU A 101 -4.85 1.28 -22.08
C LEU A 101 -4.02 0.08 -21.57
N HIS A 102 -4.68 -0.96 -21.06
CA HIS A 102 -4.01 -2.20 -20.66
C HIS A 102 -3.29 -2.87 -21.84
N ILE A 103 -3.94 -2.97 -23.00
CA ILE A 103 -3.32 -3.49 -24.23
C ILE A 103 -2.09 -2.66 -24.61
N ALA A 104 -2.18 -1.33 -24.57
CA ALA A 104 -1.05 -0.46 -24.90
C ALA A 104 0.13 -0.67 -23.95
N ARG A 105 -0.13 -0.81 -22.64
CA ARG A 105 0.89 -1.07 -21.62
C ARG A 105 1.58 -2.42 -21.84
N LEU A 106 0.82 -3.49 -22.10
CA LEU A 106 1.38 -4.82 -22.37
C LEU A 106 2.17 -4.86 -23.68
N LYS A 107 1.72 -4.15 -24.72
CA LYS A 107 2.49 -3.99 -25.96
C LYS A 107 3.80 -3.25 -25.73
N LYS A 108 3.81 -2.21 -24.88
CA LYS A 108 5.05 -1.51 -24.49
C LYS A 108 5.98 -2.45 -23.72
N LEU A 109 5.45 -3.24 -22.77
CA LEU A 109 6.24 -4.19 -21.99
C LEU A 109 6.88 -5.26 -22.89
N SER A 110 6.09 -5.90 -23.76
CA SER A 110 6.58 -6.91 -24.71
C SER A 110 7.63 -6.37 -25.70
N ARG A 111 7.65 -5.07 -25.97
CA ARG A 111 8.68 -4.42 -26.81
C ARG A 111 9.95 -4.11 -26.01
N ARG A 112 9.84 -3.67 -24.77
CA ARG A 112 11.00 -3.42 -23.90
C ARG A 112 11.74 -4.70 -23.58
N ASP A 113 11.02 -5.77 -23.26
CA ASP A 113 11.62 -7.07 -22.99
C ASP A 113 12.24 -7.71 -24.25
N ALA A 114 11.96 -7.17 -25.45
CA ALA A 114 12.63 -7.57 -26.69
C ALA A 114 13.98 -6.87 -26.90
N VAL A 115 14.33 -5.86 -26.09
CA VAL A 115 15.60 -5.10 -26.15
C VAL A 115 16.65 -5.70 -25.19
N THR A 116 16.33 -6.77 -24.46
CA THR A 116 17.27 -7.42 -23.54
C THR A 116 17.39 -8.91 -23.86
N THR A 117 18.04 -9.21 -24.98
CA THR A 117 18.66 -10.50 -25.30
C THR A 117 19.77 -10.22 -26.29
#